data_AF-A0A5P9NF15-F1
#
_entry.id   AF-A0A5P9NF15-F1
#
_cell.length_a   1.000
_cell.length_b   1.000
_cell.length_c   1.000
_cell.angle_alpha   90.00
_cell.angle_beta   90.00
_cell.angle_gamma   90.00
#
_symmetry.space_group_name_H-M   'P 1'
#
loop_
_entity.id
_entity.type
_entity.pdbx_description
1 polymer ?
#
loop_
_entity_poly.entity_id
_entity_poly.type
_entity_poly.pdbx_seq_one_letter_code
_entity_poly.pdbx_strand_id
1 'polypeptide(L)'
;MEIINLLVIEGVAVTWRMLWMNRIAFVGIVIVLGMASAMSQADSMRARCGFSATADASPASNASCTFSQRQGFISVRIDGGRDFEFSPTGDAPGNYVDQQGKSVYRLAGLGDAGQLFRLPDSHLYVFWDRDSWRCDRQQIATPGQCTLRHDALGFDVEVTGERSLSVRSTGLSPAADELLAELDGTAYQAELADLDADGWPEIYVYVSSTGSGSYGSLIAFAVNQGKSLSPIYLPPLKQTPEAVKGYMGHDEFAVVENNLVRRFPIYAASDTNAAASAGTRQLQYRLEKGEAGWVLAVDRVVEF
;
A
#
# COMPACT_ATOMS: atom_id res chain seq x y z
N MET A 1 -77.42 41.48 22.84
CA MET A 1 -76.16 41.57 22.08
C MET A 1 -76.34 40.69 20.85
N GLU A 2 -76.54 41.34 19.69
CA GLU A 2 -76.61 40.86 18.28
C GLU A 2 -77.49 39.60 18.01
N ILE A 3 -78.73 39.61 17.46
CA ILE A 3 -79.33 40.23 16.24
C ILE A 3 -78.55 39.85 14.96
N ILE A 4 -78.82 38.71 14.29
CA ILE A 4 -79.90 38.38 13.30
C ILE A 4 -79.46 38.56 11.82
N ASN A 5 -79.66 37.49 11.02
CA ASN A 5 -79.98 37.45 9.57
C ASN A 5 -78.89 37.72 8.50
N LEU A 6 -78.92 37.19 7.27
CA LEU A 6 -79.72 36.21 6.50
C LEU A 6 -79.10 36.17 5.06
N LEU A 7 -79.50 35.17 4.26
CA LEU A 7 -79.67 35.19 2.78
C LEU A 7 -78.45 34.80 1.89
N VAL A 8 -78.43 33.63 1.22
CA VAL A 8 -78.98 33.22 -0.12
C VAL A 8 -78.50 34.16 -1.26
N ILE A 9 -77.91 33.74 -2.40
CA ILE A 9 -78.56 33.23 -3.64
C ILE A 9 -77.50 32.84 -4.72
N GLU A 10 -77.89 31.83 -5.50
CA GLU A 10 -77.54 31.27 -6.84
C GLU A 10 -76.65 32.02 -7.87
N GLY A 11 -75.86 31.20 -8.62
CA GLY A 11 -75.97 30.99 -10.07
C GLY A 11 -75.35 31.99 -11.06
N VAL A 12 -74.45 31.52 -11.96
CA VAL A 12 -74.39 31.90 -13.40
C VAL A 12 -73.69 30.78 -14.21
N ALA A 13 -74.32 30.38 -15.31
CA ALA A 13 -73.83 29.46 -16.34
C ALA A 13 -73.00 30.15 -17.42
N VAL A 14 -72.01 29.46 -18.03
CA VAL A 14 -71.53 29.79 -19.39
C VAL A 14 -71.19 28.51 -20.16
N THR A 15 -71.98 28.26 -21.19
CA THR A 15 -71.80 27.28 -22.27
C THR A 15 -70.79 27.77 -23.29
N TRP A 16 -69.88 26.94 -23.82
CA TRP A 16 -69.36 27.11 -25.19
C TRP A 16 -69.08 25.78 -25.89
N ARG A 17 -69.38 25.79 -27.19
CA ARG A 17 -69.53 24.68 -28.14
C ARG A 17 -68.19 24.04 -28.55
N MET A 18 -68.29 22.76 -28.91
CA MET A 18 -67.39 22.03 -29.82
C MET A 18 -67.08 22.83 -31.09
N LEU A 19 -65.84 22.73 -31.59
CA LEU A 19 -65.57 22.46 -33.00
C LEU A 19 -64.14 21.94 -33.21
N TRP A 20 -64.08 20.78 -33.86
CA TRP A 20 -62.91 20.17 -34.48
C TRP A 20 -62.24 21.10 -35.50
N MET A 21 -60.90 21.05 -35.60
CA MET A 21 -60.22 21.15 -36.90
C MET A 21 -58.83 20.49 -36.88
N ASN A 22 -58.46 20.02 -38.06
CA ASN A 22 -57.56 18.91 -38.36
C ASN A 22 -56.27 19.42 -39.01
N ARG A 23 -55.15 18.73 -38.76
CA ARG A 23 -53.91 18.62 -39.59
C ARG A 23 -53.06 19.86 -39.89
N ILE A 24 -51.84 19.89 -39.32
CA ILE A 24 -50.64 20.46 -39.98
C ILE A 24 -49.42 19.54 -39.73
N ALA A 25 -48.58 19.43 -40.76
CA ALA A 25 -47.58 18.41 -41.05
C ALA A 25 -46.41 18.30 -40.07
N PHE A 26 -45.98 17.05 -39.82
CA PHE A 26 -44.71 16.71 -39.17
C PHE A 26 -43.57 16.77 -40.21
N VAL A 27 -42.66 17.73 -40.03
CA VAL A 27 -41.34 17.73 -40.66
C VAL A 27 -40.47 16.73 -39.92
N GLY A 28 -39.98 15.70 -40.61
CA GLY A 28 -39.08 14.70 -40.05
C GLY A 28 -37.70 15.29 -39.80
N ILE A 29 -37.31 15.40 -38.53
CA ILE A 29 -35.92 15.59 -38.12
C ILE A 29 -35.36 14.20 -37.78
N VAL A 30 -34.51 13.67 -38.65
CA VAL A 30 -33.69 12.50 -38.33
C VAL A 30 -32.54 12.98 -37.44
N ILE A 31 -32.71 12.86 -36.13
CA ILE A 31 -31.60 13.03 -35.18
C ILE A 31 -30.84 11.71 -35.16
N VAL A 32 -29.70 11.66 -35.86
CA VAL A 32 -28.69 10.63 -35.64
C VAL A 32 -28.04 10.94 -34.29
N LEU A 33 -28.58 10.37 -33.20
CA LEU A 33 -27.84 10.29 -31.95
C LEU A 33 -26.73 9.26 -32.15
N GLY A 34 -25.55 9.74 -32.55
CA GLY A 34 -24.32 9.02 -32.30
C GLY A 34 -24.13 8.91 -30.80
N MET A 35 -24.52 7.77 -30.23
CA MET A 35 -24.11 7.37 -28.88
C MET A 35 -22.61 7.13 -28.92
N ALA A 36 -21.83 8.20 -28.75
CA ALA A 36 -20.48 8.06 -28.25
C ALA A 36 -20.62 7.55 -26.81
N SER A 37 -20.52 6.23 -26.64
CA SER A 37 -20.37 5.59 -25.35
C SER A 37 -19.08 6.11 -24.73
N ALA A 38 -19.19 7.20 -23.97
CA ALA A 38 -18.17 7.62 -23.04
C ALA A 38 -17.94 6.44 -22.11
N MET A 39 -16.79 5.80 -22.24
CA MET A 39 -16.37 4.77 -21.30
C MET A 39 -16.40 5.40 -19.91
N SER A 40 -17.35 4.98 -19.08
CA SER A 40 -17.39 5.36 -17.67
C SER A 40 -16.05 4.94 -17.06
N GLN A 41 -15.19 5.88 -16.68
CA GLN A 41 -13.91 5.53 -16.06
C GLN A 41 -14.18 4.74 -14.79
N ALA A 42 -13.67 3.50 -14.75
CA ALA A 42 -13.48 2.65 -13.57
C ALA A 42 -13.41 3.38 -12.22
N ASP A 43 -14.23 3.10 -11.19
CA ASP A 43 -13.80 3.35 -9.79
C ASP A 43 -12.95 2.13 -9.39
N SER A 44 -11.88 1.94 -10.15
CA SER A 44 -10.96 0.82 -10.01
C SER A 44 -9.72 1.32 -9.28
N MET A 45 -9.31 0.59 -8.25
CA MET A 45 -8.12 0.88 -7.44
C MET A 45 -7.11 -0.25 -7.57
N ARG A 46 -5.82 0.10 -7.55
CA ARG A 46 -4.74 -0.90 -7.40
C ARG A 46 -4.75 -1.45 -5.98
N ALA A 47 -4.37 -2.72 -5.87
CA ALA A 47 -4.40 -3.48 -4.63
C ALA A 47 -3.34 -4.60 -4.67
N ARG A 48 -3.10 -5.21 -3.51
CA ARG A 48 -2.40 -6.49 -3.38
C ARG A 48 -3.39 -7.56 -2.96
N CYS A 49 -3.43 -8.66 -3.69
CA CYS A 49 -4.37 -9.73 -3.45
C CYS A 49 -3.66 -11.02 -3.05
N GLY A 50 -4.18 -11.72 -2.05
CA GLY A 50 -3.63 -12.98 -1.56
C GLY A 50 -4.72 -13.96 -1.14
N PHE A 51 -4.36 -15.24 -1.04
CA PHE A 51 -5.28 -16.31 -0.66
C PHE A 51 -4.85 -17.02 0.61
N SER A 52 -5.82 -17.39 1.44
CA SER A 52 -5.61 -18.21 2.63
C SER A 52 -6.66 -19.31 2.76
N ALA A 53 -6.33 -20.36 3.51
CA ALA A 53 -7.26 -21.43 3.84
C ALA A 53 -8.29 -21.00 4.91
N THR A 54 -7.91 -20.10 5.83
CA THR A 54 -8.75 -19.63 6.93
C THR A 54 -8.78 -18.09 6.98
N ALA A 55 -9.81 -17.53 7.63
CA ALA A 55 -9.97 -16.07 7.77
C ALA A 55 -8.97 -15.44 8.76
N ASP A 56 -8.37 -16.25 9.63
CA ASP A 56 -7.45 -15.78 10.68
C ASP A 56 -5.97 -15.89 10.29
N ALA A 57 -5.68 -16.45 9.11
CA ALA A 57 -4.32 -16.62 8.62
C ALA A 57 -4.06 -15.69 7.43
N SER A 58 -3.09 -14.80 7.56
CA SER A 58 -2.63 -13.94 6.46
C SER A 58 -2.11 -14.78 5.28
N PRO A 59 -2.31 -14.33 4.03
CA PRO A 59 -1.78 -15.02 2.86
C PRO A 59 -0.24 -15.15 2.90
N ALA A 60 0.28 -16.35 2.60
CA ALA A 60 1.73 -16.59 2.53
C ALA A 60 2.41 -15.87 1.35
N SER A 61 1.63 -15.45 0.34
CA SER A 61 2.10 -14.64 -0.79
C SER A 61 0.95 -13.79 -1.33
N ASN A 62 1.29 -12.70 -1.99
CA ASN A 62 0.34 -11.80 -2.64
C ASN A 62 0.81 -11.42 -4.06
N ALA A 63 -0.14 -11.06 -4.91
CA ALA A 63 0.07 -10.60 -6.26
C ALA A 63 -0.56 -9.21 -6.43
N SER A 64 -0.01 -8.41 -7.34
CA SER A 64 -0.67 -7.18 -7.75
C SER A 64 -2.04 -7.46 -8.35
N CYS A 65 -3.01 -6.61 -8.05
CA CYS A 65 -4.36 -6.76 -8.58
C CYS A 65 -5.06 -5.40 -8.72
N THR A 66 -6.21 -5.42 -9.41
CA THR A 66 -7.11 -4.27 -9.54
C THR A 66 -8.47 -4.64 -8.96
N PHE A 67 -8.93 -3.89 -7.97
CA PHE A 67 -10.26 -4.00 -7.37
C PHE A 67 -11.19 -2.93 -7.90
N SER A 68 -12.44 -3.26 -8.19
CA SER A 68 -13.47 -2.30 -8.60
C SER A 68 -14.80 -2.67 -7.96
N GLN A 69 -15.55 -1.67 -7.48
CA GLN A 69 -16.90 -1.87 -6.96
C GLN A 69 -17.88 -0.86 -7.54
N ARG A 70 -18.97 -1.34 -8.15
CA ARG A 70 -19.99 -0.51 -8.81
C ARG A 70 -21.39 -1.06 -8.64
N GLN A 71 -22.31 -0.23 -8.14
CA GLN A 71 -23.72 -0.62 -7.96
C GLN A 71 -23.87 -1.95 -7.20
N GLY A 72 -22.98 -2.20 -6.23
CA GLY A 72 -22.93 -3.44 -5.47
C GLY A 72 -22.13 -4.57 -6.13
N PHE A 73 -21.88 -4.57 -7.44
CA PHE A 73 -21.01 -5.56 -8.09
C PHE A 73 -19.54 -5.32 -7.78
N ILE A 74 -18.76 -6.38 -7.64
CA ILE A 74 -17.32 -6.33 -7.36
C ILE A 74 -16.58 -7.11 -8.42
N SER A 75 -15.50 -6.53 -8.95
CA SER A 75 -14.52 -7.25 -9.75
C SER A 75 -13.12 -7.16 -9.12
N VAL A 76 -12.40 -8.29 -9.14
CA VAL A 76 -11.02 -8.39 -8.69
C VAL A 76 -10.20 -9.07 -9.79
N ARG A 77 -9.34 -8.30 -10.46
CA ARG A 77 -8.45 -8.78 -11.53
C ARG A 77 -7.06 -8.98 -10.97
N ILE A 78 -6.58 -10.22 -10.94
CA ILE A 78 -5.23 -10.57 -10.48
C ILE A 78 -4.26 -10.47 -11.65
N ASP A 79 -3.16 -9.72 -11.50
CA ASP A 79 -2.17 -9.58 -12.56
C ASP A 79 -1.53 -10.95 -12.88
N GLY A 80 -1.71 -11.43 -14.11
CA GLY A 80 -1.25 -12.77 -14.54
C GLY A 80 -2.03 -13.94 -13.91
N GLY A 81 -3.12 -13.67 -13.20
CA GLY A 81 -3.96 -14.65 -12.53
C GLY A 81 -5.38 -14.72 -13.10
N ARG A 82 -6.29 -15.33 -12.33
CA ARG A 82 -7.71 -15.40 -12.66
C ARG A 82 -8.48 -14.18 -12.14
N ASP A 83 -9.51 -13.79 -12.86
CA ASP A 83 -10.44 -12.73 -12.47
C ASP A 83 -11.56 -13.29 -11.59
N PHE A 84 -12.06 -12.46 -10.67
CA PHE A 84 -13.22 -12.75 -9.84
C PHE A 84 -14.29 -11.68 -10.06
N GLU A 85 -15.53 -12.12 -10.20
CA GLU A 85 -16.70 -11.26 -10.32
C GLU A 85 -17.73 -11.70 -9.27
N PHE A 86 -18.18 -10.77 -8.44
CA PHE A 86 -19.15 -11.01 -7.37
C PHE A 86 -20.41 -10.17 -7.61
N SER A 87 -21.54 -10.86 -7.81
CA SER A 87 -22.85 -10.24 -7.98
C SER A 87 -23.57 -10.16 -6.64
N PRO A 88 -24.11 -9.00 -6.21
CA PRO A 88 -24.81 -8.88 -4.95
C PRO A 88 -26.06 -9.77 -4.94
N THR A 89 -26.37 -10.38 -3.80
CA THR A 89 -27.57 -11.22 -3.63
C THR A 89 -28.34 -10.84 -2.37
N GLY A 90 -29.67 -10.73 -2.51
CA GLY A 90 -30.56 -10.29 -1.44
C GLY A 90 -30.41 -8.80 -1.09
N ASP A 91 -31.11 -8.39 -0.03
CA ASP A 91 -31.18 -6.97 0.38
C ASP A 91 -30.10 -6.59 1.41
N ALA A 92 -29.37 -7.58 1.96
CA ALA A 92 -28.35 -7.35 2.98
C ALA A 92 -26.95 -7.18 2.35
N PRO A 93 -26.22 -6.09 2.69
CA PRO A 93 -24.89 -5.83 2.13
C PRO A 93 -23.87 -6.91 2.54
N GLY A 94 -22.88 -7.15 1.69
CA GLY A 94 -21.80 -8.10 1.97
C GLY A 94 -22.09 -9.54 1.52
N ASN A 95 -23.26 -9.82 0.95
CA ASN A 95 -23.62 -11.13 0.39
C ASN A 95 -23.55 -11.10 -1.14
N TYR A 96 -22.83 -12.06 -1.71
CA TYR A 96 -22.62 -12.16 -3.14
C TYR A 96 -22.72 -13.60 -3.65
N VAL A 97 -22.82 -13.73 -4.98
CA VAL A 97 -22.54 -14.96 -5.70
C VAL A 97 -21.41 -14.74 -6.70
N ASP A 98 -20.57 -15.75 -6.90
CA ASP A 98 -19.55 -15.74 -7.94
C ASP A 98 -20.15 -16.05 -9.34
N GLN A 99 -19.29 -16.09 -10.36
CA GLN A 99 -19.66 -16.41 -11.74
C GLN A 99 -20.31 -17.80 -11.92
N GLN A 100 -20.11 -18.71 -10.96
CA GLN A 100 -20.70 -20.05 -10.95
C GLN A 100 -21.95 -20.13 -10.05
N GLY A 101 -22.39 -19.01 -9.47
CA GLY A 101 -23.53 -18.95 -8.56
C GLY A 101 -23.23 -19.42 -7.15
N LYS A 102 -21.95 -19.67 -6.79
CA LYS A 102 -21.59 -20.08 -5.42
C LYS A 102 -21.51 -18.87 -4.51
N SER A 103 -21.88 -19.05 -3.25
CA SER A 103 -21.92 -17.96 -2.28
C SER A 103 -20.54 -17.42 -1.93
N VAL A 104 -20.45 -16.08 -1.88
CA VAL A 104 -19.28 -15.32 -1.45
C VAL A 104 -19.72 -14.31 -0.40
N TYR A 105 -18.96 -14.19 0.68
CA TYR A 105 -19.30 -13.32 1.80
C TYR A 105 -18.17 -12.34 2.06
N ARG A 106 -18.49 -11.04 2.10
CA ARG A 106 -17.56 -10.03 2.62
C ARG A 106 -17.52 -10.16 4.13
N LEU A 107 -16.33 -10.38 4.68
CA LEU A 107 -16.10 -10.49 6.11
C LEU A 107 -15.60 -9.15 6.67
N ALA A 108 -15.92 -8.90 7.93
CA ALA A 108 -15.14 -7.95 8.74
C ALA A 108 -13.79 -8.58 9.07
N GLY A 109 -12.75 -7.77 9.27
CA GLY A 109 -11.45 -8.26 9.74
C GLY A 109 -10.26 -7.40 9.31
N LEU A 110 -10.33 -6.75 8.16
CA LEU A 110 -9.23 -5.91 7.66
C LEU A 110 -9.40 -4.41 7.92
N GLY A 111 -10.53 -3.96 8.48
CA GLY A 111 -10.76 -2.54 8.77
C GLY A 111 -10.57 -1.65 7.54
N ASP A 112 -9.72 -0.65 7.68
CA ASP A 112 -9.27 0.24 6.60
C ASP A 112 -8.07 -0.30 5.81
N ALA A 113 -7.45 -1.43 6.18
CA ALA A 113 -6.34 -2.00 5.42
C ALA A 113 -6.79 -2.71 4.12
N GLY A 114 -8.05 -3.16 4.03
CA GLY A 114 -8.48 -3.93 2.87
C GLY A 114 -9.93 -4.38 2.85
N GLN A 115 -10.20 -5.41 2.05
CA GLN A 115 -11.43 -6.21 2.04
C GLN A 115 -11.08 -7.69 2.13
N LEU A 116 -11.89 -8.43 2.88
CA LEU A 116 -11.77 -9.87 3.02
C LEU A 116 -13.02 -10.54 2.49
N PHE A 117 -12.85 -11.54 1.63
CA PHE A 117 -13.94 -12.31 1.05
C PHE A 117 -13.78 -13.79 1.39
N ARG A 118 -14.81 -14.41 1.97
CA ARG A 118 -14.94 -15.86 2.08
C ARG A 118 -15.47 -16.41 0.76
N LEU A 119 -14.65 -17.23 0.11
CA LEU A 119 -14.99 -18.02 -1.06
C LEU A 119 -15.41 -19.45 -0.62
N PRO A 120 -15.89 -20.31 -1.53
CA PRO A 120 -16.29 -21.68 -1.19
C PRO A 120 -15.17 -22.52 -0.55
N ASP A 121 -13.95 -22.39 -1.08
CA ASP A 121 -12.80 -23.24 -0.71
C ASP A 121 -11.64 -22.45 -0.09
N SER A 122 -11.73 -21.13 0.00
CA SER A 122 -10.64 -20.27 0.46
C SER A 122 -11.11 -18.87 0.89
N HIS A 123 -10.17 -18.04 1.31
CA HIS A 123 -10.37 -16.62 1.61
C HIS A 123 -9.53 -15.77 0.68
N LEU A 124 -10.14 -14.77 0.05
CA LEU A 124 -9.47 -13.76 -0.77
C LEU A 124 -9.29 -12.49 0.06
N TYR A 125 -8.04 -12.11 0.24
CA TYR A 125 -7.64 -10.84 0.83
C TYR A 125 -7.36 -9.86 -0.30
N VAL A 126 -7.96 -8.68 -0.22
CA VAL A 126 -7.67 -7.53 -1.08
C VAL A 126 -7.13 -6.43 -0.17
N PHE A 127 -5.82 -6.32 -0.06
CA PHE A 127 -5.17 -5.22 0.63
C PHE A 127 -5.20 -4.03 -0.30
N TRP A 128 -5.73 -2.91 0.18
CA TRP A 128 -5.61 -1.68 -0.59
C TRP A 128 -4.13 -1.41 -0.83
N ASP A 129 -3.78 -0.84 -1.98
CA ASP A 129 -2.43 -0.32 -2.24
C ASP A 129 -2.20 0.96 -1.40
N ARG A 130 -2.41 0.82 -0.08
CA ARG A 130 -2.02 1.71 1.00
C ARG A 130 -0.69 1.26 1.62
N ASP A 131 -0.25 0.06 1.25
CA ASP A 131 0.99 -0.59 1.69
C ASP A 131 2.17 -0.21 0.79
N SER A 132 2.39 1.09 0.62
CA SER A 132 3.71 1.56 0.22
C SER A 132 4.65 1.49 1.43
N TRP A 133 4.74 0.38 2.13
CA TRP A 133 5.77 0.20 3.16
C TRP A 133 7.09 -0.23 2.53
N ARG A 134 7.18 -0.44 1.21
CA ARG A 134 8.43 -0.79 0.53
C ARG A 134 8.53 -0.22 -0.89
N CYS A 135 9.75 0.12 -1.28
CA CYS A 135 10.13 0.48 -2.64
C CYS A 135 11.30 -0.38 -3.11
N ASP A 136 11.33 -0.70 -4.40
CA ASP A 136 12.48 -1.30 -5.06
C ASP A 136 13.47 -0.25 -5.59
N ARG A 137 14.61 -0.74 -6.10
CA ARG A 137 15.67 0.09 -6.70
C ARG A 137 15.15 1.05 -7.79
N GLN A 138 14.26 0.58 -8.66
CA GLN A 138 13.79 1.39 -9.79
C GLN A 138 12.91 2.53 -9.28
N GLN A 139 12.05 2.25 -8.31
CA GLN A 139 11.20 3.24 -7.66
C GLN A 139 12.01 4.30 -6.92
N ILE A 140 13.06 3.91 -6.19
CA ILE A 140 13.94 4.83 -5.45
C ILE A 140 14.75 5.73 -6.40
N ALA A 141 15.18 5.18 -7.54
CA ALA A 141 15.97 5.89 -8.54
C ALA A 141 15.13 6.80 -9.46
N THR A 142 13.80 6.67 -9.44
CA THR A 142 12.91 7.46 -10.30
C THR A 142 12.17 8.50 -9.47
N PRO A 143 12.36 9.80 -9.73
CA PRO A 143 11.70 10.86 -8.98
C PRO A 143 10.19 10.65 -8.84
N GLY A 144 9.70 10.73 -7.60
CA GLY A 144 8.28 10.57 -7.27
C GLY A 144 7.70 9.16 -7.42
N GLN A 145 8.52 8.12 -7.57
CA GLN A 145 8.04 6.73 -7.67
C GLN A 145 8.18 5.92 -6.38
N CYS A 146 8.89 6.45 -5.38
CA CYS A 146 8.97 5.86 -4.05
C CYS A 146 8.39 6.80 -2.99
N THR A 147 7.14 6.54 -2.61
CA THR A 147 6.47 7.20 -1.48
C THR A 147 6.08 6.15 -0.47
N LEU A 148 6.76 6.11 0.67
CA LEU A 148 6.41 5.18 1.73
C LEU A 148 5.24 5.70 2.59
N ARG A 149 4.35 4.85 3.13
CA ARG A 149 3.18 5.29 3.92
C ARG A 149 2.91 4.44 5.16
N HIS A 150 2.54 5.11 6.25
CA HIS A 150 2.06 4.53 7.50
C HIS A 150 1.01 5.46 8.12
N ASP A 151 -0.23 5.02 8.23
CA ASP A 151 -1.38 5.85 8.62
C ASP A 151 -1.46 7.17 7.83
N ALA A 152 -1.39 8.32 8.52
CA ALA A 152 -1.38 9.65 7.94
C ALA A 152 0.02 10.13 7.51
N LEU A 153 1.07 9.35 7.82
CA LEU A 153 2.45 9.67 7.49
C LEU A 153 2.79 9.18 6.07
N GLY A 154 3.57 9.99 5.36
CA GLY A 154 4.14 9.62 4.08
C GLY A 154 5.60 10.08 3.97
N PHE A 155 6.44 9.28 3.30
CA PHE A 155 7.86 9.55 3.13
C PHE A 155 8.27 9.36 1.67
N ASP A 156 8.50 10.46 0.96
CA ASP A 156 9.06 10.40 -0.39
C ASP A 156 10.57 10.16 -0.28
N VAL A 157 11.05 9.03 -0.80
CA VAL A 157 12.47 8.65 -0.78
C VAL A 157 13.01 8.72 -2.20
N GLU A 158 14.01 9.55 -2.42
CA GLU A 158 14.52 9.85 -3.76
C GLU A 158 16.05 9.92 -3.78
N VAL A 159 16.68 9.28 -4.77
CA VAL A 159 18.09 9.56 -5.07
C VAL A 159 18.17 10.90 -5.79
N THR A 160 18.86 11.85 -5.19
CA THR A 160 19.06 13.19 -5.73
C THR A 160 20.54 13.39 -6.08
N GLY A 161 20.81 13.85 -7.30
CA GLY A 161 22.18 13.94 -7.81
C GLY A 161 22.89 12.58 -7.85
N GLU A 162 24.23 12.57 -7.78
CA GLU A 162 25.03 11.35 -7.92
C GLU A 162 25.27 10.60 -6.60
N ARG A 163 25.20 11.29 -5.46
CA ARG A 163 25.64 10.77 -4.14
C ARG A 163 24.77 11.26 -2.97
N SER A 164 23.50 11.60 -3.22
CA SER A 164 22.60 12.03 -2.15
C SER A 164 21.29 11.26 -2.20
N LEU A 165 20.76 10.93 -1.03
CA LEU A 165 19.41 10.42 -0.85
C LEU A 165 18.62 11.50 -0.11
N SER A 166 17.44 11.85 -0.60
CA SER A 166 16.51 12.73 0.10
C SER A 166 15.31 11.97 0.64
N VAL A 167 14.84 12.40 1.81
CA VAL A 167 13.63 11.91 2.46
C VAL A 167 12.75 13.11 2.81
N ARG A 168 11.62 13.25 2.11
CA ARG A 168 10.61 14.29 2.39
C ARG A 168 9.43 13.67 3.10
N SER A 169 9.05 14.23 4.25
CA SER A 169 7.96 13.71 5.07
C SER A 169 6.67 14.50 4.86
N THR A 170 5.55 13.80 5.02
CA THR A 170 4.19 14.35 5.06
C THR A 170 3.46 13.78 6.26
N GLY A 171 2.56 14.56 6.86
CA GLY A 171 1.78 14.14 8.04
C GLY A 171 2.45 14.38 9.40
N LEU A 172 3.74 14.75 9.45
CA LEU A 172 4.37 15.16 10.70
C LEU A 172 3.83 16.50 11.20
N SER A 173 3.73 16.66 12.53
CA SER A 173 3.27 17.91 13.16
C SER A 173 4.20 18.34 14.31
N PRO A 174 4.97 19.43 14.16
CA PRO A 174 5.05 20.30 12.99
C PRO A 174 5.64 19.59 11.76
N ALA A 175 5.47 20.18 10.57
CA ALA A 175 6.13 19.68 9.38
C ALA A 175 7.66 19.69 9.57
N ALA A 176 8.32 18.62 9.17
CA ALA A 176 9.78 18.53 9.22
C ALA A 176 10.40 18.96 7.89
N ASP A 177 11.63 19.47 7.95
CA ASP A 177 12.42 19.78 6.78
C ASP A 177 12.80 18.50 6.00
N GLU A 178 13.16 18.66 4.72
CA GLU A 178 13.73 17.59 3.92
C GLU A 178 15.06 17.12 4.52
N LEU A 179 15.19 15.80 4.71
CA LEU A 179 16.45 15.20 5.14
C LEU A 179 17.28 14.81 3.94
N LEU A 180 18.56 15.19 3.96
CA LEU A 180 19.55 14.79 2.99
C LEU A 180 20.60 13.92 3.67
N ALA A 181 20.88 12.76 3.08
CA ALA A 181 21.92 11.85 3.53
C ALA A 181 22.89 11.55 2.39
N GLU A 182 24.19 11.40 2.73
CA GLU A 182 25.17 10.93 1.77
C GLU A 182 24.83 9.50 1.35
N LEU A 183 24.80 9.27 0.04
CA LEU A 183 24.59 7.96 -0.55
C LEU A 183 25.93 7.43 -1.10
N ASP A 184 26.55 6.53 -0.34
CA ASP A 184 27.79 5.86 -0.75
C ASP A 184 27.53 4.48 -1.36
N GLY A 185 26.96 4.48 -2.56
CA GLY A 185 26.63 3.25 -3.28
C GLY A 185 25.30 3.33 -4.01
N THR A 186 24.64 2.20 -4.16
CA THR A 186 23.32 2.10 -4.77
C THR A 186 22.28 1.77 -3.71
N ALA A 187 21.30 2.66 -3.52
CA ALA A 187 20.09 2.35 -2.77
C ALA A 187 19.27 1.33 -3.57
N TYR A 188 19.05 0.15 -3.01
CA TYR A 188 18.39 -0.96 -3.74
C TYR A 188 17.01 -1.31 -3.20
N GLN A 189 16.69 -0.85 -2.00
CA GLN A 189 15.41 -1.07 -1.34
C GLN A 189 15.21 -0.04 -0.24
N ALA A 190 13.96 0.37 -0.05
CA ALA A 190 13.53 1.18 1.07
C ALA A 190 12.31 0.49 1.69
N GLU A 191 12.22 0.41 3.01
CA GLU A 191 11.03 -0.10 3.68
C GLU A 191 10.73 0.57 5.02
N LEU A 192 9.47 0.55 5.43
CA LEU A 192 9.01 0.93 6.76
C LEU A 192 8.92 -0.29 7.66
N ALA A 193 9.29 -0.11 8.92
CA ALA A 193 9.03 -1.08 9.98
C ALA A 193 8.88 -0.37 11.33
N ASP A 194 8.41 -1.09 12.34
CA ASP A 194 8.32 -0.62 13.73
C ASP A 194 9.05 -1.66 14.60
N LEU A 195 10.37 -1.54 14.66
CA LEU A 195 11.22 -2.53 15.32
C LEU A 195 11.09 -2.49 16.84
N ASP A 196 10.87 -1.31 17.42
CA ASP A 196 10.72 -1.15 18.88
C ASP A 196 9.27 -1.27 19.38
N ALA A 197 8.32 -1.45 18.47
CA ALA A 197 6.89 -1.62 18.72
C ALA A 197 6.25 -0.44 19.46
N ASP A 198 6.72 0.78 19.19
CA ASP A 198 6.19 2.01 19.80
C ASP A 198 5.00 2.61 19.03
N GLY A 199 4.65 2.01 17.88
CA GLY A 199 3.55 2.42 16.99
C GLY A 199 3.94 3.47 15.96
N TRP A 200 5.17 3.99 16.01
CA TRP A 200 5.73 4.88 15.00
C TRP A 200 6.68 4.12 14.08
N PRO A 201 6.67 4.41 12.77
CA PRO A 201 7.53 3.69 11.85
C PRO A 201 8.95 4.27 11.88
N GLU A 202 9.91 3.40 11.65
CA GLU A 202 11.21 3.74 11.10
C GLU A 202 11.24 3.54 9.59
N ILE A 203 12.15 4.26 8.94
CA ILE A 203 12.44 4.22 7.52
C ILE A 203 13.82 3.58 7.36
N TYR A 204 13.91 2.49 6.60
CA TYR A 204 15.16 1.79 6.33
C TYR A 204 15.47 1.80 4.84
N VAL A 205 16.58 2.41 4.43
CA VAL A 205 17.05 2.42 3.04
C VAL A 205 18.38 1.67 2.92
N TYR A 206 18.35 0.55 2.21
CA TYR A 206 19.48 -0.36 2.08
C TYR A 206 20.39 0.06 0.94
N VAL A 207 21.68 0.14 1.23
CA VAL A 207 22.70 0.63 0.31
C VAL A 207 23.75 -0.46 0.12
N SER A 208 24.10 -0.73 -1.13
CA SER A 208 25.24 -1.57 -1.50
C SER A 208 26.37 -0.71 -2.05
N SER A 209 27.57 -0.81 -1.47
CA SER A 209 28.74 -0.06 -1.91
C SER A 209 29.11 -0.37 -3.36
N THR A 210 29.83 0.56 -3.99
CA THR A 210 30.48 0.28 -5.27
C THR A 210 31.66 -0.69 -5.06
N GLY A 211 31.92 -1.57 -6.03
CA GLY A 211 32.99 -2.57 -5.98
C GLY A 211 32.50 -4.01 -5.84
N SER A 212 33.41 -4.96 -6.02
CA SER A 212 33.09 -6.39 -6.11
C SER A 212 32.55 -6.98 -4.81
N GLY A 213 32.92 -6.42 -3.66
CA GLY A 213 32.43 -6.87 -2.36
C GLY A 213 31.03 -6.38 -2.01
N SER A 214 30.48 -5.39 -2.73
CA SER A 214 29.10 -4.87 -2.52
C SER A 214 28.72 -4.76 -1.03
N TYR A 215 29.56 -4.06 -0.25
CA TYR A 215 29.40 -3.97 1.20
C TYR A 215 28.12 -3.21 1.54
N GLY A 216 27.35 -3.75 2.47
CA GLY A 216 26.08 -3.22 2.90
C GLY A 216 26.23 -2.14 3.95
N SER A 217 25.51 -1.05 3.73
CA SER A 217 25.25 0.02 4.68
C SER A 217 23.77 0.39 4.66
N LEU A 218 23.39 1.31 5.55
CA LEU A 218 22.01 1.70 5.80
C LEU A 218 21.94 3.22 5.93
N ILE A 219 20.92 3.81 5.31
CA ILE A 219 20.43 5.15 5.65
C ILE A 219 19.07 4.94 6.31
N ALA A 220 18.91 5.34 7.57
CA ALA A 220 17.69 5.05 8.30
C ALA A 220 17.31 6.16 9.29
N PHE A 221 16.00 6.28 9.54
CA PHE A 221 15.43 7.31 10.40
C PHE A 221 14.26 6.74 11.21
N ALA A 222 14.14 7.13 12.48
CA ALA A 222 13.00 6.82 13.31
C ALA A 222 12.06 8.02 13.41
N VAL A 223 10.74 7.79 13.33
CA VAL A 223 9.73 8.81 13.61
C VAL A 223 9.55 8.93 15.12
N ASN A 224 9.67 10.14 15.65
CA ASN A 224 9.51 10.41 17.06
C ASN A 224 8.14 11.05 17.30
N GLN A 225 7.19 10.25 17.78
CA GLN A 225 5.85 10.72 18.19
C GLN A 225 5.07 11.47 17.09
N GLY A 226 5.35 11.18 15.82
CA GLY A 226 4.73 11.88 14.68
C GLY A 226 5.17 13.33 14.50
N LYS A 227 6.30 13.74 15.09
CA LYS A 227 6.75 15.14 15.08
C LYS A 227 8.06 15.36 14.33
N SER A 228 8.99 14.42 14.43
CA SER A 228 10.33 14.59 13.88
C SER A 228 10.95 13.27 13.49
N LEU A 229 11.94 13.32 12.60
CA LEU A 229 12.77 12.19 12.22
C LEU A 229 14.15 12.32 12.90
N SER A 230 14.67 11.22 13.43
CA SER A 230 16.04 11.15 13.95
C SER A 230 16.81 10.02 13.27
N PRO A 231 18.10 10.20 12.94
CA PRO A 231 18.87 9.17 12.27
C PRO A 231 19.04 7.94 13.17
N ILE A 232 19.02 6.76 12.55
CA ILE A 232 19.32 5.48 13.18
C ILE A 232 20.74 5.09 12.82
N TYR A 233 21.58 4.90 13.82
CA TYR A 233 22.97 4.51 13.65
C TYR A 233 23.09 2.99 13.52
N LEU A 234 23.71 2.52 12.43
CA LEU A 234 24.17 1.14 12.30
C LEU A 234 25.68 1.10 12.62
N PRO A 235 26.09 0.51 13.76
CA PRO A 235 27.49 0.36 14.09
C PRO A 235 28.25 -0.45 13.03
N PRO A 236 29.51 -0.11 12.70
CA PRO A 236 30.29 -0.87 11.75
C PRO A 236 30.59 -2.27 12.31
N LEU A 237 30.52 -3.30 11.46
CA LEU A 237 30.70 -4.72 11.85
C LEU A 237 31.98 -4.99 12.65
N LYS A 238 33.04 -4.20 12.49
CA LYS A 238 34.28 -4.32 13.27
C LYS A 238 34.08 -4.19 14.79
N GLN A 239 32.95 -3.64 15.22
CA GLN A 239 32.55 -3.55 16.63
C GLN A 239 31.84 -4.81 17.14
N THR A 240 31.62 -5.81 16.28
CA THR A 240 31.03 -7.12 16.58
C THR A 240 32.06 -8.20 16.21
N PRO A 241 33.04 -8.51 17.08
CA PRO A 241 34.17 -9.39 16.76
C PRO A 241 33.79 -10.79 16.24
N GLU A 242 32.66 -11.34 16.69
CA GLU A 242 32.11 -12.61 16.24
C GLU A 242 31.62 -12.58 14.78
N ALA A 243 31.32 -11.39 14.24
CA ALA A 243 30.77 -11.24 12.90
C ALA A 243 31.82 -11.02 11.81
N VAL A 244 33.06 -10.65 12.15
CA VAL A 244 34.06 -10.21 11.15
C VAL A 244 34.83 -11.33 10.47
N LYS A 245 34.90 -12.52 11.08
CA LYS A 245 35.73 -13.62 10.55
C LYS A 245 35.15 -14.15 9.24
N GLY A 246 35.91 -14.07 8.15
CA GLY A 246 35.46 -14.53 6.83
C GLY A 246 34.45 -13.59 6.16
N TYR A 247 34.29 -12.37 6.67
CA TYR A 247 33.39 -11.38 6.07
C TYR A 247 34.08 -10.66 4.89
N MET A 248 33.42 -10.63 3.73
CA MET A 248 33.90 -9.92 2.53
C MET A 248 32.80 -9.09 1.82
N GLY A 249 31.76 -8.71 2.55
CA GLY A 249 30.61 -7.99 2.01
C GLY A 249 29.53 -8.93 1.46
N HIS A 250 28.87 -8.55 0.37
CA HIS A 250 27.70 -9.21 -0.20
C HIS A 250 26.54 -9.27 0.80
N ASP A 251 26.33 -8.13 1.45
CA ASP A 251 25.32 -7.99 2.48
C ASP A 251 23.93 -7.86 1.87
N GLU A 252 22.99 -8.60 2.44
CA GLU A 252 21.56 -8.45 2.22
C GLU A 252 20.90 -8.01 3.51
N PHE A 253 20.09 -6.96 3.45
CA PHE A 253 19.27 -6.51 4.56
C PHE A 253 17.80 -6.84 4.33
N ALA A 254 17.08 -7.09 5.42
CA ALA A 254 15.63 -7.22 5.44
C ALA A 254 15.10 -6.94 6.83
N VAL A 255 13.86 -6.47 6.93
CA VAL A 255 13.10 -6.56 8.19
C VAL A 255 12.48 -7.95 8.30
N VAL A 256 12.69 -8.60 9.45
CA VAL A 256 12.10 -9.90 9.77
C VAL A 256 11.55 -9.83 11.18
N GLU A 257 10.23 -9.97 11.29
CA GLU A 257 9.49 -9.71 12.53
C GLU A 257 9.83 -8.29 13.02
N ASN A 258 10.28 -8.13 14.27
CA ASN A 258 10.66 -6.85 14.86
C ASN A 258 12.19 -6.65 14.88
N ASN A 259 12.92 -7.26 13.94
CA ASN A 259 14.36 -7.11 13.83
C ASN A 259 14.77 -6.68 12.43
N LEU A 260 15.80 -5.83 12.36
CA LEU A 260 16.57 -5.70 11.13
C LEU A 260 17.51 -6.90 11.05
N VAL A 261 17.58 -7.53 9.89
CA VAL A 261 18.46 -8.66 9.61
C VAL A 261 19.50 -8.24 8.59
N ARG A 262 20.76 -8.60 8.83
CA ARG A 262 21.86 -8.55 7.86
C ARG A 262 22.36 -9.95 7.60
N ARG A 263 22.42 -10.37 6.34
CA ARG A 263 22.97 -11.66 5.91
C ARG A 263 24.13 -11.44 4.98
N PHE A 264 25.16 -12.28 5.10
CA PHE A 264 26.26 -12.30 4.15
C PHE A 264 26.93 -13.68 4.11
N PRO A 265 27.51 -14.07 2.97
CA PRO A 265 28.28 -15.29 2.85
C PRO A 265 29.56 -15.26 3.69
N ILE A 266 29.99 -16.43 4.18
CA ILE A 266 31.24 -16.60 4.92
C ILE A 266 32.31 -17.18 3.98
N TYR A 267 33.45 -16.52 3.91
CA TYR A 267 34.58 -16.89 3.07
C TYR A 267 35.66 -17.65 3.86
N ALA A 268 36.08 -18.79 3.34
CA ALA A 268 37.30 -19.48 3.76
C ALA A 268 38.55 -18.80 3.19
N ALA A 269 39.72 -19.10 3.75
CA ALA A 269 40.98 -18.45 3.36
C ALA A 269 41.37 -18.66 1.88
N SER A 270 40.90 -19.74 1.26
CA SER A 270 41.14 -20.06 -0.15
C SER A 270 40.06 -19.54 -1.10
N ASP A 271 38.97 -18.97 -0.57
CA ASP A 271 37.84 -18.55 -1.39
C ASP A 271 38.20 -17.32 -2.23
N THR A 272 37.59 -17.25 -3.41
CA THR A 272 37.60 -16.01 -4.21
C THR A 272 36.39 -15.17 -3.82
N ASN A 273 36.42 -13.87 -4.10
CA ASN A 273 35.31 -12.97 -3.82
C ASN A 273 33.96 -13.42 -4.44
N ALA A 274 34.00 -14.18 -5.54
CA ALA A 274 32.81 -14.67 -6.23
C ALA A 274 32.31 -16.04 -5.75
N ALA A 275 33.05 -16.73 -4.87
CA ALA A 275 32.77 -18.12 -4.51
C ALA A 275 33.08 -18.39 -3.03
N ALA A 276 32.18 -17.94 -2.16
CA ALA A 276 32.19 -18.30 -0.75
C ALA A 276 31.81 -19.78 -0.55
N SER A 277 32.44 -20.45 0.41
CA SER A 277 32.23 -21.87 0.67
C SER A 277 31.88 -22.21 2.12
N ALA A 278 31.96 -21.26 3.05
CA ALA A 278 31.82 -21.53 4.48
C ALA A 278 30.43 -21.23 5.07
N GLY A 279 29.39 -21.21 4.23
CA GLY A 279 28.00 -20.98 4.64
C GLY A 279 27.61 -19.51 4.66
N THR A 280 26.56 -19.19 5.42
CA THR A 280 26.02 -17.83 5.57
C THR A 280 26.02 -17.42 7.03
N ARG A 281 26.40 -16.17 7.30
CA ARG A 281 26.21 -15.54 8.61
C ARG A 281 25.02 -14.60 8.56
N GLN A 282 24.22 -14.62 9.62
CA GLN A 282 23.13 -13.69 9.82
C GLN A 282 23.30 -12.98 11.16
N LEU A 283 23.18 -11.65 11.14
CA LEU A 283 23.03 -10.82 12.31
C LEU A 283 21.57 -10.35 12.41
N GLN A 284 21.03 -10.35 13.62
CA GLN A 284 19.75 -9.75 13.96
C GLN A 284 20.03 -8.53 14.83
N TYR A 285 19.41 -7.41 14.49
CA TYR A 285 19.54 -6.15 15.19
C TYR A 285 18.19 -5.75 15.78
N ARG A 286 18.24 -5.25 17.02
CA ARG A 286 17.14 -4.55 17.66
C ARG A 286 17.41 -3.05 17.66
N LEU A 287 16.33 -2.28 17.60
CA LEU A 287 16.40 -0.84 17.77
C LEU A 287 16.49 -0.51 19.27
N GLU A 288 17.49 0.28 19.65
CA GLU A 288 17.72 0.68 21.03
C GLU A 288 18.05 2.17 21.12
N LYS A 289 17.82 2.76 22.31
CA LYS A 289 18.23 4.14 22.59
C LYS A 289 19.72 4.17 22.93
N GLY A 290 20.51 4.81 22.08
CA GLY A 290 21.91 5.16 22.33
C GLY A 290 22.08 6.53 22.97
N GLU A 291 23.33 6.92 23.22
CA GLU A 291 23.67 8.21 23.86
C GLU A 291 23.28 9.43 23.03
N ALA A 292 23.33 9.29 21.70
CA ALA A 292 23.13 10.40 20.74
C ALA A 292 21.95 10.19 19.78
N GLY A 293 21.13 9.15 19.99
CA GLY A 293 20.03 8.80 19.08
C GLY A 293 19.74 7.31 19.10
N TRP A 294 19.08 6.83 18.06
CA TRP A 294 18.74 5.42 17.90
C TRP A 294 19.92 4.62 17.37
N VAL A 295 20.10 3.40 17.88
CA VAL A 295 21.16 2.49 17.47
C VAL A 295 20.57 1.11 17.16
N LEU A 296 21.05 0.50 16.08
CA LEU A 296 20.79 -0.90 15.76
C LEU A 296 21.81 -1.76 16.51
N ALA A 297 21.43 -2.25 17.68
CA ALA A 297 22.26 -3.12 18.51
C ALA A 297 22.15 -4.57 18.04
N VAL A 298 23.28 -5.27 17.92
CA VAL A 298 23.28 -6.71 17.58
C VAL A 298 22.66 -7.48 18.74
N ASP A 299 21.53 -8.13 18.48
CA ASP A 299 20.85 -9.02 19.43
C ASP A 299 21.34 -10.47 19.27
N ARG A 300 21.56 -10.91 18.02
CA ARG A 300 21.93 -12.30 17.73
C ARG A 300 22.82 -12.42 16.50
N VAL A 301 23.76 -13.35 16.57
CA VAL A 301 24.57 -13.81 15.42
C VAL A 301 24.36 -15.32 15.25
N VAL A 302 24.01 -15.76 14.04
CA VAL A 302 23.84 -17.17 13.70
C VAL A 302 24.56 -17.51 12.40
N GLU A 303 25.02 -18.75 12.28
CA GLU A 303 25.64 -19.30 11.07
C GLU A 303 24.87 -20.55 10.64
N PHE A 304 24.70 -20.74 9.34
CA PHE A 304 24.04 -21.92 8.76
C PHE A 304 24.62 -22.28 7.39
#